data_AF-Q2WBI1-F1
#
_entry.id   AF-Q2WBI1-F1
#
_cell.length_a   1.000
_cell.length_b   1.000
_cell.length_c   1.000
_cell.angle_alpha   90.00
_cell.angle_beta   90.00
_cell.angle_gamma   90.00
#
_symmetry.space_group_name_H-M   'P 1'
#
loop_
_entity.id
_entity.type
_entity.pdbx_description
1 polymer ?
#
loop_
_entity_poly.entity_id
_entity_poly.type
_entity_poly.pdbx_seq_one_letter_code
_entity_poly.pdbx_strand_id
1 'polypeptide(L)'
;ASNEAVTEDNLYSDIIMVWGQYIDHDISFTPQSISRTSFLTGKECQMTCERQNPCFPIKVTTNDTLSKGMDCLPFYRSSPACGTGDHSILFGNLSALNPRQQINGLTSFIDASTVYGSTSTVENKLRNLTSEEGLLRVNSKHNDNGQEYLPFTDRVPSPCAQDSNASEDERIECFMAGDSRSSEVTSLTAMHTLWLREHNRLARALKAINSHWSAETVYQEARKIVGALHQIITLRDYIPKIIGPDAFNQYIGLYKGYDPTVNPTVSNVFATAAFRFGHATIQPIVRRLNAQYLDDPELPNLHWHEVFFSPWRLIKEGGLDPLIRGLLAHPAKLQVQGQLMNEELTDKLFVLSNNGSLDLASLNLQRGRDHGLPGYNDWREFCDLPRLETQTDLNTIITNQKVTEKIMELYHIPSNIDVWLGGLVEDFLPGARTGPLFACLIGKQMKALRDGDRFWWENDNVFTDAQKHELKKHSLSRV
;
A
#
# COMPACT_ATOMS: atom_id res chain seq x y z
N ALA A 1 -26.06 1.49 -8.03
CA ALA A 1 -24.71 0.95 -8.29
C ALA A 1 -23.94 0.80 -6.98
N SER A 2 -22.89 -0.02 -6.90
CA SER A 2 -22.06 -0.14 -5.68
C SER A 2 -21.39 1.17 -5.29
N ASN A 3 -21.30 2.11 -6.23
CA ASN A 3 -20.73 3.45 -6.02
C ASN A 3 -21.71 4.45 -5.37
N GLU A 4 -23.01 4.18 -5.39
CA GLU A 4 -24.05 5.11 -4.90
C GLU A 4 -24.42 4.85 -3.43
N ALA A 5 -24.18 3.65 -2.92
CA ALA A 5 -24.49 3.23 -1.56
C ALA A 5 -23.19 2.93 -0.80
N VAL A 6 -22.44 3.97 -0.43
CA VAL A 6 -21.22 3.85 0.36
C VAL A 6 -21.50 4.23 1.81
N THR A 7 -21.23 3.32 2.73
CA THR A 7 -21.28 3.62 4.17
C THR A 7 -20.04 4.40 4.57
N GLU A 8 -20.24 5.60 5.11
CA GLU A 8 -19.16 6.45 5.61
C GLU A 8 -18.73 6.05 7.04
N ASP A 9 -17.44 6.21 7.31
CA ASP A 9 -16.84 6.04 8.62
C ASP A 9 -17.05 7.31 9.47
N ASN A 10 -17.82 7.20 10.54
CA ASN A 10 -18.15 8.34 11.39
C ASN A 10 -17.04 8.71 12.40
N LEU A 11 -15.94 7.96 12.48
CA LEU A 11 -14.85 8.23 13.43
C LEU A 11 -13.57 8.73 12.73
N TYR A 12 -13.33 8.32 11.48
CA TYR A 12 -12.06 8.55 10.81
C TYR A 12 -12.24 9.22 9.45
N SER A 13 -11.37 10.21 9.18
CA SER A 13 -11.31 10.86 7.87
C SER A 13 -10.57 9.99 6.84
N ASP A 14 -10.78 10.29 5.57
CA ASP A 14 -10.28 9.51 4.43
C ASP A 14 -8.74 9.42 4.37
N ILE A 15 -8.04 10.34 5.04
CA ILE A 15 -6.58 10.27 5.20
C ILE A 15 -6.10 8.96 5.86
N ILE A 16 -6.94 8.27 6.65
CA ILE A 16 -6.58 6.99 7.25
C ILE A 16 -6.29 5.92 6.19
N MET A 17 -7.05 5.91 5.09
CA MET A 17 -6.85 5.00 3.97
C MET A 17 -5.54 5.32 3.24
N VAL A 18 -5.30 6.61 2.98
CA VAL A 18 -4.07 7.07 2.30
C VAL A 18 -2.82 6.77 3.12
N TRP A 19 -2.85 6.98 4.45
CA TRP A 19 -1.75 6.60 5.32
C TRP A 19 -1.49 5.09 5.29
N GLY A 20 -2.56 4.28 5.30
CA GLY A 20 -2.47 2.82 5.19
C GLY A 20 -1.78 2.35 3.90
N GLN A 21 -2.16 2.91 2.75
CA GLN A 21 -1.48 2.62 1.47
C GLN A 21 -0.03 3.10 1.50
N TYR A 22 0.22 4.32 1.98
CA TYR A 22 1.55 4.91 2.02
C TYR A 22 2.51 4.09 2.88
N ILE A 23 2.08 3.61 4.06
CA ILE A 23 2.93 2.80 4.93
C ILE A 23 3.09 1.36 4.46
N ASP A 24 2.10 0.78 3.73
CA ASP A 24 2.29 -0.50 3.04
C ASP A 24 3.47 -0.43 2.07
N HIS A 25 3.56 0.71 1.35
CA HIS A 25 4.61 0.98 0.39
C HIS A 25 5.98 1.26 1.03
N ASP A 26 6.07 1.37 2.36
CA ASP A 26 7.34 1.46 3.09
C ASP A 26 7.89 0.07 3.44
N ILE A 27 7.01 -0.89 3.68
CA ILE A 27 7.39 -2.19 4.26
C ILE A 27 7.30 -3.34 3.25
N SER A 28 6.48 -3.22 2.19
CA SER A 28 6.28 -4.32 1.26
C SER A 28 6.10 -3.90 -0.22
N PHE A 29 6.80 -4.61 -1.10
CA PHE A 29 6.57 -4.61 -2.55
C PHE A 29 6.91 -5.99 -3.08
N THR A 30 5.97 -6.66 -3.76
CA THR A 30 6.27 -7.91 -4.46
C THR A 30 6.44 -7.65 -5.95
N PRO A 31 7.67 -7.70 -6.49
CA PRO A 31 7.90 -7.51 -7.92
C PRO A 31 7.19 -8.60 -8.72
N GLN A 32 6.51 -8.19 -9.81
CA GLN A 32 5.99 -9.14 -10.79
C GLN A 32 7.14 -9.77 -11.60
N SER A 33 6.87 -10.89 -12.28
CA SER A 33 7.82 -11.47 -13.25
C SER A 33 8.29 -10.42 -14.26
N ILE A 34 9.61 -10.33 -14.46
CA ILE A 34 10.23 -9.42 -15.45
C ILE A 34 9.77 -9.78 -16.87
N SER A 35 9.62 -11.08 -17.15
CA SER A 35 9.05 -11.54 -18.41
C SER A 35 7.54 -11.36 -18.41
N ARG A 36 7.02 -10.69 -19.45
CA ARG A 36 5.58 -10.58 -19.75
C ARG A 36 5.11 -11.66 -20.74
N THR A 37 6.04 -12.40 -21.33
CA THR A 37 5.77 -13.53 -22.22
C THR A 37 5.87 -14.86 -21.49
N SER A 38 5.00 -15.80 -21.87
CA SER A 38 5.09 -17.21 -21.49
C SER A 38 6.47 -17.77 -21.88
N PHE A 39 7.16 -18.40 -20.93
CA PHE A 39 8.47 -18.98 -21.17
C PHE A 39 8.45 -20.13 -22.20
N LEU A 40 7.30 -20.79 -22.37
CA LEU A 40 7.16 -21.96 -23.25
C LEU A 40 6.68 -21.60 -24.66
N THR A 41 5.71 -20.69 -24.76
CA THR A 41 5.06 -20.36 -26.04
C THR A 41 5.48 -19.01 -26.61
N GLY A 42 6.16 -18.17 -25.83
CA GLY A 42 6.53 -16.81 -26.22
C GLY A 42 5.36 -15.84 -26.33
N LYS A 43 4.12 -16.28 -26.04
CA LYS A 43 2.93 -15.43 -26.07
C LYS A 43 2.91 -14.48 -24.87
N GLU A 44 2.60 -13.21 -25.10
CA GLU A 44 2.32 -12.22 -24.06
C GLU A 44 1.11 -12.65 -23.21
N CYS A 45 1.19 -12.55 -21.88
CA CYS A 45 0.08 -12.97 -21.00
C CYS A 45 -1.20 -12.15 -21.19
N GLN A 46 -1.10 -10.96 -21.81
CA GLN A 46 -2.24 -10.14 -22.21
C GLN A 46 -2.99 -10.66 -23.43
N MET A 47 -2.36 -11.54 -24.21
CA MET A 47 -2.91 -12.05 -25.45
C MET A 47 -3.32 -13.52 -25.35
N THR A 48 -3.27 -14.10 -24.15
CA THR A 48 -3.59 -15.51 -23.93
C THR A 48 -4.30 -15.75 -22.60
N CYS A 49 -5.29 -16.64 -22.61
CA CYS A 49 -5.91 -17.20 -21.41
C CYS A 49 -5.32 -18.56 -21.01
N GLU A 50 -4.22 -18.98 -21.65
CA GLU A 50 -3.49 -20.18 -21.29
C GLU A 50 -2.73 -19.98 -19.97
N ARG A 51 -2.89 -20.91 -19.04
CA ARG A 51 -2.11 -20.94 -17.79
C ARG A 51 -0.73 -21.51 -18.07
N GLN A 52 0.25 -20.64 -18.29
CA GLN A 52 1.66 -21.00 -18.53
C GLN A 52 2.57 -19.96 -17.90
N ASN A 53 3.57 -20.38 -17.13
CA ASN A 53 4.48 -19.47 -16.42
C ASN A 53 5.08 -18.40 -17.38
N PRO A 54 4.99 -17.10 -17.08
CA PRO A 54 4.49 -16.46 -15.86
C PRO A 54 3.00 -16.04 -15.87
N CYS A 55 2.23 -16.43 -16.89
CA CYS A 55 0.80 -16.17 -17.01
C CYS A 55 -0.03 -17.07 -16.08
N PHE A 56 -0.88 -16.45 -15.25
CA PHE A 56 -1.87 -17.16 -14.43
C PHE A 56 -3.23 -16.45 -14.49
N PRO A 57 -3.86 -16.43 -15.68
CA PRO A 57 -5.02 -15.60 -15.97
C PRO A 57 -6.24 -15.94 -15.10
N ILE A 58 -7.06 -14.93 -14.83
CA ILE A 58 -8.31 -15.05 -14.08
C ILE A 58 -9.41 -15.33 -15.08
N LYS A 59 -10.01 -16.52 -15.04
CA LYS A 59 -11.08 -16.88 -15.97
C LYS A 59 -12.33 -16.07 -15.66
N VAL A 60 -12.98 -15.56 -16.70
CA VAL A 60 -14.28 -14.89 -16.58
C VAL A 60 -15.38 -15.79 -17.12
N THR A 61 -16.62 -15.55 -16.71
CA THR A 61 -17.80 -16.22 -17.28
C THR A 61 -18.26 -15.48 -18.55
N THR A 62 -18.97 -16.17 -19.45
CA THR A 62 -19.33 -15.69 -20.81
C THR A 62 -20.15 -14.40 -20.92
N ASN A 63 -20.55 -13.78 -19.80
CA ASN A 63 -21.32 -12.52 -19.76
C ASN A 63 -20.55 -11.35 -19.13
N ASP A 64 -19.25 -11.47 -18.89
CA ASP A 64 -18.45 -10.42 -18.28
C ASP A 64 -18.05 -9.35 -19.31
N THR A 65 -18.33 -8.07 -19.00
CA THR A 65 -18.00 -6.92 -19.85
C THR A 65 -16.53 -6.48 -19.77
N LEU A 66 -15.79 -6.93 -18.76
CA LEU A 66 -14.41 -6.48 -18.46
C LEU A 66 -13.36 -7.11 -19.37
N SER A 67 -13.62 -8.31 -19.87
CA SER A 67 -12.60 -9.11 -20.55
C SER A 67 -12.28 -8.68 -21.99
N LYS A 68 -12.86 -7.58 -22.48
CA LYS A 68 -12.63 -6.98 -23.83
C LYS A 68 -12.62 -8.02 -24.97
N GLY A 69 -13.46 -9.05 -24.87
CA GLY A 69 -13.58 -10.12 -25.88
C GLY A 69 -12.68 -11.35 -25.66
N MET A 70 -11.94 -11.43 -24.55
CA MET A 70 -11.25 -12.64 -24.10
C MET A 70 -12.06 -13.38 -23.02
N ASP A 71 -11.75 -14.66 -22.78
CA ASP A 71 -12.37 -15.44 -21.70
C ASP A 71 -11.65 -15.31 -20.34
N CYS A 72 -10.79 -14.27 -20.19
CA CYS A 72 -10.04 -14.04 -18.96
C CYS A 72 -9.58 -12.59 -18.78
N LEU A 73 -9.21 -12.25 -17.54
CA LEU A 73 -8.37 -11.09 -17.21
C LEU A 73 -6.89 -11.51 -17.12
N PRO A 74 -5.96 -10.69 -17.65
CA PRO A 74 -4.54 -11.01 -17.60
C PRO A 74 -4.00 -10.88 -16.17
N PHE A 75 -3.16 -11.85 -15.80
CA PHE A 75 -2.49 -11.85 -14.49
C PHE A 75 -1.10 -12.46 -14.64
N TYR A 76 -0.12 -11.79 -14.04
CA TYR A 76 1.28 -12.20 -14.01
C TYR A 76 1.65 -12.69 -12.61
N ARG A 77 2.26 -13.87 -12.53
CA ARG A 77 2.81 -14.39 -11.29
C ARG A 77 3.90 -13.47 -10.73
N SER A 78 3.95 -13.37 -9.41
CA SER A 78 5.01 -12.69 -8.68
C SER A 78 6.36 -13.35 -8.95
N SER A 79 7.44 -12.57 -9.03
CA SER A 79 8.78 -13.12 -9.22
C SER A 79 9.14 -14.09 -8.09
N PRO A 80 9.68 -15.29 -8.41
CA PRO A 80 10.13 -16.21 -7.38
C PRO A 80 11.44 -15.71 -6.77
N ALA A 81 11.64 -15.97 -5.48
CA ALA A 81 12.95 -15.89 -4.85
C ALA A 81 13.89 -16.87 -5.56
N CYS A 82 15.13 -16.43 -5.79
CA CYS A 82 16.11 -17.20 -6.54
C CYS A 82 16.28 -18.60 -5.94
N GLY A 83 16.23 -19.62 -6.80
CA GLY A 83 16.39 -21.02 -6.38
C GLY A 83 15.18 -21.61 -5.67
N THR A 84 14.01 -20.96 -5.64
CA THR A 84 12.77 -21.52 -5.08
C THR A 84 11.77 -21.90 -6.17
N GLY A 85 11.00 -22.98 -5.98
CA GLY A 85 9.97 -23.41 -6.92
C GLY A 85 10.49 -23.95 -8.27
N ASP A 86 11.78 -24.25 -8.37
CA ASP A 86 12.36 -24.91 -9.54
C ASP A 86 12.06 -26.41 -9.52
N HIS A 87 11.43 -26.90 -10.59
CA HIS A 87 11.06 -28.30 -10.79
C HIS A 87 12.03 -29.06 -11.72
N SER A 88 13.25 -28.55 -11.91
CA SER A 88 14.19 -29.12 -12.89
C SER A 88 14.75 -30.48 -12.45
N ILE A 89 14.85 -31.39 -13.43
CA ILE A 89 15.36 -32.76 -13.36
C ILE A 89 16.82 -32.81 -12.83
N LEU A 90 17.56 -31.69 -12.91
CA LEU A 90 18.90 -31.52 -12.34
C LEU A 90 18.93 -31.50 -10.79
N PHE A 91 17.79 -31.26 -10.14
CA PHE A 91 17.68 -31.15 -8.68
C PHE A 91 16.78 -32.23 -8.06
N GLY A 92 16.66 -33.39 -8.70
CA GLY A 92 15.99 -34.56 -8.12
C GLY A 92 14.55 -34.30 -7.64
N ASN A 93 14.00 -35.23 -6.88
CA ASN A 93 12.60 -35.26 -6.44
C ASN A 93 12.29 -34.22 -5.32
N LEU A 94 12.83 -32.99 -5.42
CA LEU A 94 12.79 -31.93 -4.40
C LEU A 94 11.48 -31.10 -4.36
N SER A 95 10.43 -31.50 -5.07
CA SER A 95 9.21 -30.69 -5.23
C SER A 95 8.48 -30.37 -3.90
N ALA A 96 8.68 -31.19 -2.85
CA ALA A 96 8.17 -30.90 -1.49
C ALA A 96 9.15 -30.10 -0.61
N LEU A 97 10.44 -30.09 -0.95
CA LEU A 97 11.51 -29.52 -0.13
C LEU A 97 11.89 -28.09 -0.53
N ASN A 98 11.34 -27.55 -1.62
CA ASN A 98 11.66 -26.22 -2.12
C ASN A 98 10.44 -25.45 -2.67
N PRO A 99 9.44 -25.12 -1.82
CA PRO A 99 8.28 -24.37 -2.24
C PRO A 99 8.69 -22.98 -2.76
N ARG A 100 8.04 -22.51 -3.84
CA ARG A 100 8.25 -21.17 -4.39
C ARG A 100 8.01 -20.12 -3.31
N GLN A 101 8.99 -19.25 -3.07
CA GLN A 101 8.85 -18.07 -2.21
C GLN A 101 8.80 -16.81 -3.09
N GLN A 102 8.12 -15.77 -2.63
CA GLN A 102 8.10 -14.47 -3.30
C GLN A 102 9.12 -13.52 -2.65
N ILE A 103 9.50 -12.48 -3.38
CA ILE A 103 10.49 -11.49 -2.94
C ILE A 103 9.74 -10.27 -2.38
N ASN A 104 10.23 -9.74 -1.25
CA ASN A 104 9.98 -8.36 -0.89
C ASN A 104 11.11 -7.50 -1.49
N GLY A 105 10.76 -6.58 -2.38
CA GLY A 105 11.70 -5.68 -3.05
C GLY A 105 12.10 -4.46 -2.21
N LEU A 106 11.55 -4.30 -1.02
CA LEU A 106 11.81 -3.19 -0.09
C LEU A 106 12.53 -3.66 1.19
N THR A 107 13.01 -2.69 1.97
CA THR A 107 13.30 -2.91 3.39
C THR A 107 11.99 -3.27 4.13
N SER A 108 12.06 -4.17 5.12
CA SER A 108 10.87 -4.53 5.90
C SER A 108 10.56 -3.53 7.02
N PHE A 109 11.57 -2.75 7.42
CA PHE A 109 11.46 -1.78 8.51
C PHE A 109 10.56 -0.60 8.11
N ILE A 110 9.94 0.04 9.10
CA ILE A 110 9.32 1.36 8.91
C ILE A 110 10.46 2.38 8.98
N ASP A 111 11.10 2.65 7.85
CA ASP A 111 12.32 3.46 7.75
C ASP A 111 12.21 4.61 6.73
N ALA A 112 10.99 4.89 6.25
CA ALA A 112 10.69 5.88 5.22
C ALA A 112 11.40 5.60 3.88
N SER A 113 11.57 4.33 3.52
CA SER A 113 12.02 3.90 2.20
C SER A 113 11.11 4.39 1.07
N THR A 114 9.84 4.75 1.36
CA THR A 114 8.95 5.49 0.43
C THR A 114 9.51 6.84 0.01
N VAL A 115 10.36 7.45 0.82
CA VAL A 115 11.04 8.73 0.57
C VAL A 115 12.46 8.51 0.05
N TYR A 116 13.20 7.56 0.65
CA TYR A 116 14.65 7.43 0.45
C TYR A 116 15.07 6.29 -0.49
N GLY A 117 14.15 5.37 -0.79
CA GLY A 117 14.40 4.17 -1.57
C GLY A 117 15.03 3.04 -0.77
N SER A 118 14.86 1.82 -1.27
CA SER A 118 15.40 0.59 -0.66
C SER A 118 16.76 0.14 -1.22
N THR A 119 17.37 0.94 -2.10
CA THR A 119 18.71 0.64 -2.67
C THR A 119 19.55 1.91 -2.76
N SER A 120 20.87 1.77 -2.61
CA SER A 120 21.79 2.91 -2.72
C SER A 120 21.71 3.60 -4.09
N THR A 121 21.36 2.88 -5.16
CA THR A 121 21.17 3.48 -6.49
C THR A 121 19.97 4.41 -6.53
N VAL A 122 18.83 4.00 -5.96
CA VAL A 122 17.63 4.85 -5.89
C VAL A 122 17.87 6.02 -4.94
N GLU A 123 18.46 5.76 -3.77
CA GLU A 123 18.81 6.78 -2.78
C GLU A 123 19.67 7.90 -3.40
N ASN A 124 20.77 7.55 -4.08
CA ASN A 124 21.65 8.53 -4.73
C ASN A 124 20.94 9.32 -5.84
N LYS A 125 19.99 8.70 -6.54
CA LYS A 125 19.21 9.38 -7.58
C LYS A 125 18.21 10.38 -7.01
N LEU A 126 17.70 10.15 -5.80
CA LEU A 126 16.74 11.02 -5.15
C LEU A 126 17.40 12.21 -4.43
N ARG A 127 18.69 12.13 -4.14
CA ARG A 127 19.45 13.15 -3.43
C ARG A 127 19.91 14.29 -4.33
N ASN A 128 19.85 15.52 -3.82
CA ASN A 128 20.47 16.67 -4.45
C ASN A 128 21.95 16.72 -4.04
N LEU A 129 22.78 16.03 -4.83
CA LEU A 129 24.22 15.91 -4.58
C LEU A 129 25.03 17.17 -4.94
N THR A 130 24.40 18.21 -5.51
CA THR A 130 25.08 19.48 -5.82
C THR A 130 24.96 20.51 -4.71
N SER A 131 24.09 20.29 -3.73
CA SER A 131 23.89 21.17 -2.58
C SER A 131 24.66 20.67 -1.36
N GLU A 132 25.23 21.60 -0.57
CA GLU A 132 25.84 21.31 0.73
C GLU A 132 24.81 21.14 1.87
N GLU A 133 23.52 21.30 1.57
CA GLU A 133 22.44 21.29 2.56
C GLU A 133 21.84 19.90 2.79
N GLY A 134 22.30 18.87 2.08
CA GLY A 134 21.82 17.49 2.27
C GLY A 134 20.36 17.26 1.83
N LEU A 135 19.90 17.97 0.80
CA LEU A 135 18.51 17.93 0.33
C LEU A 135 18.19 16.72 -0.55
N LEU A 136 16.90 16.44 -0.72
CA LEU A 136 16.36 15.66 -1.83
C LEU A 136 16.22 16.54 -3.08
N ARG A 137 16.27 15.91 -4.26
CA ARG A 137 15.95 16.53 -5.54
C ARG A 137 14.47 16.86 -5.59
N VAL A 138 14.17 17.94 -6.30
CA VAL A 138 12.82 18.45 -6.50
C VAL A 138 12.55 18.61 -8.00
N ASN A 139 11.29 18.80 -8.37
CA ASN A 139 10.93 19.08 -9.74
C ASN A 139 11.56 20.41 -10.20
N SER A 140 12.25 20.38 -11.35
CA SER A 140 12.91 21.57 -11.91
C SER A 140 12.01 22.39 -12.83
N LYS A 141 10.86 21.84 -13.26
CA LYS A 141 9.96 22.46 -14.23
C LYS A 141 8.72 23.07 -13.57
N HIS A 142 8.19 22.40 -12.55
CA HIS A 142 6.94 22.78 -11.90
C HIS A 142 7.12 22.97 -10.40
N ASN A 143 6.35 23.88 -9.84
CA ASN A 143 6.24 24.09 -8.40
C ASN A 143 4.77 24.32 -8.03
N ASP A 144 4.45 24.15 -6.74
CA ASP A 144 3.13 24.31 -6.17
C ASP A 144 3.09 25.62 -5.35
N ASN A 145 2.82 26.74 -6.00
CA ASN A 145 2.84 28.07 -5.37
C ASN A 145 4.15 28.35 -4.62
N GLY A 146 5.29 28.03 -5.25
CA GLY A 146 6.62 28.16 -4.67
C GLY A 146 7.06 26.97 -3.81
N GLN A 147 6.19 25.98 -3.57
CA GLN A 147 6.54 24.74 -2.87
C GLN A 147 6.98 23.63 -3.82
N GLU A 148 7.74 22.68 -3.29
CA GLU A 148 8.43 21.64 -4.06
C GLU A 148 7.47 20.54 -4.51
N TYR A 149 7.64 20.06 -5.74
CA TYR A 149 7.10 18.76 -6.18
C TYR A 149 8.21 17.71 -6.21
N LEU A 150 7.81 16.44 -6.20
CA LEU A 150 8.71 15.32 -6.52
C LEU A 150 9.35 15.53 -7.91
N PRO A 151 10.62 15.10 -8.11
CA PRO A 151 11.23 15.09 -9.42
C PRO A 151 10.50 14.10 -10.35
N PHE A 152 10.58 14.30 -11.66
CA PHE A 152 10.09 13.32 -12.62
C PHE A 152 11.04 12.13 -12.77
N THR A 153 10.51 10.99 -13.21
CA THR A 153 11.31 9.83 -13.60
C THR A 153 12.25 10.14 -14.77
N ASP A 154 13.43 9.51 -14.78
CA ASP A 154 14.41 9.66 -15.87
C ASP A 154 13.94 8.94 -17.16
N ARG A 155 13.03 7.95 -17.05
CA ARG A 155 12.54 7.16 -18.19
C ARG A 155 11.34 7.86 -18.84
N VAL A 156 11.62 8.59 -19.91
CA VAL A 156 10.64 9.33 -20.70
C VAL A 156 10.50 8.76 -22.12
N PRO A 157 9.30 8.71 -22.70
CA PRO A 157 8.02 9.01 -22.07
C PRO A 157 7.68 7.95 -21.01
N SER A 158 7.23 8.41 -19.84
CA SER A 158 6.76 7.53 -18.76
C SER A 158 5.34 7.03 -19.08
N PRO A 159 4.87 5.91 -18.48
CA PRO A 159 3.57 5.36 -18.83
C PRO A 159 2.38 6.12 -18.18
N CYS A 160 2.62 7.18 -17.42
CA CYS A 160 1.55 7.95 -16.77
C CYS A 160 0.54 8.53 -17.78
N ALA A 161 -0.73 8.51 -17.39
CA ALA A 161 -1.83 9.10 -18.13
C ALA A 161 -1.58 10.60 -18.35
N GLN A 162 -2.00 11.10 -19.51
CA GLN A 162 -1.85 12.50 -19.91
C GLN A 162 -3.21 13.17 -19.99
N ASP A 163 -3.20 14.50 -19.91
CA ASP A 163 -4.36 15.33 -20.23
C ASP A 163 -4.69 15.20 -21.73
N SER A 164 -5.90 14.78 -22.06
CA SER A 164 -6.34 14.60 -23.45
C SER A 164 -6.44 15.91 -24.23
N ASN A 165 -6.49 17.04 -23.53
CA ASN A 165 -6.61 18.38 -24.13
C ASN A 165 -5.25 19.09 -24.24
N ALA A 166 -4.19 18.54 -23.66
CA ALA A 166 -2.86 19.13 -23.67
C ALA A 166 -2.06 18.73 -24.92
N SER A 167 -1.19 19.62 -25.39
CA SER A 167 -0.26 19.29 -26.47
C SER A 167 0.91 18.43 -25.97
N GLU A 168 1.63 17.77 -26.90
CA GLU A 168 2.74 16.85 -26.54
C GLU A 168 3.88 17.53 -25.76
N ASP A 169 4.09 18.84 -25.96
CA ASP A 169 5.09 19.63 -25.24
C ASP A 169 4.69 19.96 -23.78
N GLU A 170 3.42 19.79 -23.43
CA GLU A 170 2.88 19.93 -22.08
C GLU A 170 2.85 18.61 -21.29
N ARG A 171 3.52 17.57 -21.80
CA ARG A 171 3.56 16.23 -21.19
C ARG A 171 4.05 16.27 -19.74
N ILE A 172 3.29 15.63 -18.86
CA ILE A 172 3.64 15.47 -17.45
C ILE A 172 4.00 14.01 -17.17
N GLU A 173 5.23 13.79 -16.71
CA GLU A 173 5.73 12.46 -16.46
C GLU A 173 5.37 11.96 -15.06
N CYS A 174 5.46 10.63 -14.84
CA CYS A 174 5.39 10.05 -13.51
C CYS A 174 6.44 10.68 -12.57
N PHE A 175 6.06 10.85 -11.31
CA PHE A 175 6.97 11.28 -10.26
C PHE A 175 7.92 10.16 -9.86
N MET A 176 9.11 10.55 -9.42
CA MET A 176 10.13 9.67 -8.85
C MET A 176 10.18 9.90 -7.34
N ALA A 177 10.03 8.82 -6.58
CA ALA A 177 10.19 8.78 -5.12
C ALA A 177 10.99 7.54 -4.72
N GLY A 178 11.08 7.28 -3.41
CA GLY A 178 11.71 6.07 -2.88
C GLY A 178 10.99 4.78 -3.26
N ASP A 179 9.66 4.82 -3.36
CA ASP A 179 8.84 3.73 -3.89
C ASP A 179 8.35 4.03 -5.32
N SER A 180 8.36 2.99 -6.17
CA SER A 180 8.03 3.12 -7.60
C SER A 180 6.54 3.36 -7.90
N ARG A 181 5.66 3.19 -6.91
CA ARG A 181 4.20 3.36 -7.03
C ARG A 181 3.74 4.76 -6.59
N SER A 182 4.65 5.71 -6.34
CA SER A 182 4.30 7.06 -5.86
C SER A 182 3.29 7.82 -6.72
N SER A 183 3.18 7.47 -8.01
CA SER A 183 2.21 8.04 -8.96
C SER A 183 0.98 7.17 -9.19
N GLU A 184 0.75 6.10 -8.44
CA GLU A 184 -0.42 5.23 -8.61
C GLU A 184 -1.73 6.02 -8.55
N VAL A 185 -1.88 6.89 -7.55
CA VAL A 185 -3.03 7.80 -7.40
C VAL A 185 -2.56 9.14 -6.86
N THR A 186 -3.28 10.22 -7.21
CA THR A 186 -2.91 11.61 -6.85
C THR A 186 -2.81 11.85 -5.34
N SER A 187 -3.66 11.23 -4.53
CA SER A 187 -3.61 11.32 -3.06
C SER A 187 -2.32 10.71 -2.48
N LEU A 188 -1.88 9.57 -3.03
CA LEU A 188 -0.60 8.96 -2.66
C LEU A 188 0.58 9.84 -3.07
N THR A 189 0.55 10.40 -4.29
CA THR A 189 1.56 11.36 -4.75
C THR A 189 1.66 12.59 -3.84
N ALA A 190 0.52 13.11 -3.37
CA ALA A 190 0.48 14.21 -2.42
C ALA A 190 1.18 13.85 -1.10
N MET A 191 0.94 12.64 -0.56
CA MET A 191 1.61 12.14 0.64
C MET A 191 3.14 12.01 0.45
N HIS A 192 3.60 11.42 -0.66
CA HIS A 192 5.04 11.36 -0.97
C HIS A 192 5.66 12.76 -1.08
N THR A 193 4.96 13.70 -1.72
CA THR A 193 5.44 15.08 -1.89
C THR A 193 5.52 15.80 -0.54
N LEU A 194 4.55 15.60 0.36
CA LEU A 194 4.55 16.15 1.71
C LEU A 194 5.80 15.72 2.49
N TRP A 195 6.16 14.43 2.45
CA TRP A 195 7.34 13.92 3.15
C TRP A 195 8.68 14.33 2.54
N LEU A 196 8.73 14.55 1.22
CA LEU A 196 9.87 15.21 0.59
C LEU A 196 10.03 16.65 1.11
N ARG A 197 8.93 17.41 1.17
CA ARG A 197 8.94 18.80 1.69
C ARG A 197 9.42 18.81 3.14
N GLU A 198 8.97 17.86 3.95
CA GLU A 198 9.37 17.76 5.36
C GLU A 198 10.86 17.41 5.50
N HIS A 199 11.39 16.48 4.70
CA HIS A 199 12.83 16.21 4.67
C HIS A 199 13.61 17.49 4.36
N ASN A 200 13.27 18.20 3.29
CA ASN A 200 13.99 19.40 2.88
C ASN A 200 13.84 20.54 3.91
N ARG A 201 12.70 20.66 4.59
CA ARG A 201 12.49 21.58 5.71
C ARG A 201 13.42 21.26 6.88
N LEU A 202 13.50 19.99 7.28
CA LEU A 202 14.37 19.51 8.35
C LEU A 202 15.84 19.70 8.00
N ALA A 203 16.27 19.32 6.80
CA ALA A 203 17.64 19.45 6.33
C ALA A 203 18.12 20.91 6.37
N ARG A 204 17.31 21.85 5.84
CA ARG A 204 17.62 23.29 5.92
C ARG A 204 17.74 23.78 7.37
N ALA A 205 16.82 23.39 8.24
CA ALA A 205 16.86 23.80 9.64
C ALA A 205 18.08 23.23 10.39
N LEU A 206 18.41 21.96 10.15
CA LEU A 206 19.58 21.29 10.74
C LEU A 206 20.88 21.92 10.26
N LYS A 207 20.99 22.24 8.97
CA LYS A 207 22.16 22.94 8.41
C LYS A 207 22.30 24.36 8.95
N ALA A 208 21.20 25.07 9.16
CA ALA A 208 21.22 26.42 9.74
C ALA A 208 21.72 26.42 11.19
N ILE A 209 21.31 25.44 12.01
CA ILE A 209 21.75 25.32 13.40
C ILE A 209 23.16 24.71 13.49
N ASN A 210 23.51 23.82 12.56
CA ASN A 210 24.79 23.11 12.51
C ASN A 210 25.53 23.40 11.20
N SER A 211 26.00 24.63 11.01
CA SER A 211 26.67 25.07 9.78
C SER A 211 27.90 24.21 9.42
N HIS A 212 28.55 23.62 10.42
CA HIS A 212 29.72 22.74 10.31
C HIS A 212 29.39 21.32 9.81
N TRP A 213 28.12 20.89 9.79
CA TRP A 213 27.75 19.56 9.30
C TRP A 213 27.93 19.45 7.79
N SER A 214 28.43 18.30 7.34
CA SER A 214 28.46 17.96 5.93
C SER A 214 27.05 17.69 5.39
N ALA A 215 26.88 17.80 4.07
CA ALA A 215 25.61 17.44 3.41
C ALA A 215 25.16 16.01 3.74
N GLU A 216 26.11 15.07 3.86
CA GLU A 216 25.82 13.69 4.27
C GLU A 216 25.26 13.62 5.69
N THR A 217 25.87 14.34 6.63
CA THR A 217 25.40 14.34 8.03
C THR A 217 23.99 14.93 8.12
N VAL A 218 23.74 16.06 7.44
CA VAL A 218 22.41 16.69 7.40
C VAL A 218 21.37 15.74 6.79
N TYR A 219 21.70 15.11 5.67
CA TYR A 219 20.81 14.16 5.00
C TYR A 219 20.45 12.98 5.91
N GLN A 220 21.44 12.36 6.57
CA GLN A 220 21.20 11.21 7.45
C GLN A 220 20.40 11.59 8.70
N GLU A 221 20.66 12.75 9.32
CA GLU A 221 19.89 13.20 10.48
C GLU A 221 18.45 13.58 10.11
N ALA A 222 18.23 14.25 8.97
CA ALA A 222 16.88 14.51 8.46
C ALA A 222 16.15 13.18 8.13
N ARG A 223 16.83 12.25 7.45
CA ARG A 223 16.32 10.90 7.15
C ARG A 223 15.89 10.16 8.42
N LYS A 224 16.75 10.16 9.43
CA LYS A 224 16.51 9.49 10.72
C LYS A 224 15.31 10.09 11.46
N ILE A 225 15.15 11.42 11.44
CA ILE A 225 13.96 12.08 12.02
C ILE A 225 12.70 11.68 11.25
N VAL A 226 12.71 11.75 9.92
CA VAL A 226 11.55 11.36 9.10
C VAL A 226 11.16 9.90 9.32
N GLY A 227 12.12 8.97 9.38
CA GLY A 227 11.87 7.57 9.72
C GLY A 227 11.22 7.41 11.10
N ALA A 228 11.72 8.11 12.11
CA ALA A 228 11.11 8.12 13.44
C ALA A 228 9.66 8.66 13.42
N LEU A 229 9.37 9.68 12.62
CA LEU A 229 8.01 10.20 12.46
C LEU A 229 7.07 9.18 11.81
N HIS A 230 7.54 8.40 10.83
CA HIS A 230 6.77 7.31 10.23
C HIS A 230 6.46 6.23 11.27
N GLN A 231 7.45 5.85 12.07
CA GLN A 231 7.31 4.88 13.16
C GLN A 231 6.28 5.36 14.21
N ILE A 232 6.38 6.61 14.63
CA ILE A 232 5.48 7.23 15.61
C ILE A 232 4.06 7.30 15.07
N ILE A 233 3.84 7.90 13.91
CA ILE A 233 2.49 8.07 13.35
C ILE A 233 1.84 6.70 13.12
N THR A 234 2.60 5.72 12.63
CA THR A 234 2.08 4.38 12.39
C THR A 234 1.67 3.68 13.68
N LEU A 235 2.55 3.57 14.68
CA LEU A 235 2.27 2.78 15.89
C LEU A 235 1.44 3.53 16.93
N ARG A 236 1.52 4.86 16.99
CA ARG A 236 0.75 5.69 17.93
C ARG A 236 -0.64 6.02 17.39
N ASP A 237 -0.72 6.42 16.12
CA ASP A 237 -1.93 7.06 15.58
C ASP A 237 -2.72 6.14 14.65
N TYR A 238 -2.07 5.27 13.88
CA TYR A 238 -2.74 4.46 12.86
C TYR A 238 -3.13 3.06 13.37
N ILE A 239 -2.15 2.24 13.76
CA ILE A 239 -2.40 0.81 14.09
C ILE A 239 -3.45 0.60 15.19
N PRO A 240 -3.48 1.38 16.30
CA PRO A 240 -4.53 1.25 17.30
C PRO A 240 -5.96 1.47 16.74
N LYS A 241 -6.12 2.31 15.72
CA LYS A 241 -7.41 2.55 15.05
C LYS A 241 -7.81 1.42 14.12
N ILE A 242 -6.83 0.71 13.57
CA ILE A 242 -7.05 -0.41 12.65
C ILE A 242 -7.41 -1.69 13.39
N ILE A 243 -6.62 -2.08 14.39
CA ILE A 243 -6.83 -3.37 15.09
C ILE A 243 -7.65 -3.22 16.39
N GLY A 244 -7.88 -1.99 16.85
CA GLY A 244 -8.58 -1.70 18.10
C GLY A 244 -7.66 -1.74 19.33
N PRO A 245 -8.07 -1.11 20.44
CA PRO A 245 -7.24 -0.95 21.63
C PRO A 245 -6.91 -2.29 22.31
N ASP A 246 -7.87 -3.22 22.38
CA ASP A 246 -7.67 -4.51 23.05
C ASP A 246 -6.67 -5.39 22.29
N ALA A 247 -6.84 -5.49 20.97
CA ALA A 247 -5.89 -6.23 20.13
C ALA A 247 -4.51 -5.55 20.09
N PHE A 248 -4.45 -4.21 20.11
CA PHE A 248 -3.18 -3.50 20.21
C PHE A 248 -2.44 -3.86 21.51
N ASN A 249 -3.13 -3.85 22.65
CA ASN A 249 -2.54 -4.23 23.93
C ASN A 249 -2.12 -5.70 23.96
N GLN A 250 -2.91 -6.59 23.36
CA GLN A 250 -2.62 -8.03 23.30
C GLN A 250 -1.42 -8.33 22.40
N TYR A 251 -1.42 -7.84 21.17
CA TYR A 251 -0.46 -8.25 20.13
C TYR A 251 0.77 -7.38 20.04
N ILE A 252 0.72 -6.11 20.47
CA ILE A 252 1.83 -5.15 20.34
C ILE A 252 2.31 -4.72 21.73
N GLY A 253 1.39 -4.19 22.54
CA GLY A 253 1.63 -3.74 23.91
C GLY A 253 2.72 -2.66 24.03
N LEU A 254 3.20 -2.43 25.25
CA LEU A 254 4.31 -1.52 25.50
C LEU A 254 5.62 -2.04 24.90
N TYR A 255 6.42 -1.14 24.35
CA TYR A 255 7.77 -1.46 23.87
C TYR A 255 8.68 -1.83 25.04
N LYS A 256 9.46 -2.90 24.89
CA LYS A 256 10.36 -3.44 25.93
C LYS A 256 11.84 -3.35 25.57
N GLY A 257 12.18 -2.68 24.47
CA GLY A 257 13.53 -2.65 23.91
C GLY A 257 13.68 -3.56 22.69
N TYR A 258 14.78 -3.37 21.97
CA TYR A 258 15.14 -4.16 20.81
C TYR A 258 15.49 -5.60 21.20
N ASP A 259 14.94 -6.57 20.47
CA ASP A 259 15.22 -7.98 20.62
C ASP A 259 15.87 -8.52 19.31
N PRO A 260 17.17 -8.86 19.32
CA PRO A 260 17.87 -9.36 18.14
C PRO A 260 17.41 -10.75 17.70
N THR A 261 16.60 -11.46 18.50
CA THR A 261 16.06 -12.79 18.15
C THR A 261 14.74 -12.71 17.38
N VAL A 262 14.09 -11.54 17.35
CA VAL A 262 12.88 -11.30 16.57
C VAL A 262 13.23 -11.19 15.09
N ASN A 263 12.46 -11.88 14.24
CA ASN A 263 12.59 -11.75 12.79
C ASN A 263 11.72 -10.58 12.28
N PRO A 264 12.30 -9.46 11.80
CA PRO A 264 11.55 -8.31 11.32
C PRO A 264 11.14 -8.41 9.85
N THR A 265 11.30 -9.56 9.18
CA THR A 265 10.86 -9.68 7.78
C THR A 265 9.33 -9.59 7.67
N VAL A 266 8.84 -8.88 6.64
CA VAL A 266 7.41 -8.90 6.33
C VAL A 266 6.97 -10.30 5.88
N SER A 267 5.97 -10.85 6.56
CA SER A 267 5.37 -12.13 6.23
C SER A 267 4.52 -12.06 4.96
N ASN A 268 4.50 -13.17 4.22
CA ASN A 268 3.78 -13.25 2.94
C ASN A 268 2.26 -12.96 3.11
N VAL A 269 1.65 -13.50 4.16
CA VAL A 269 0.21 -13.29 4.45
C VAL A 269 -0.10 -11.84 4.79
N PHE A 270 0.82 -11.12 5.45
CA PHE A 270 0.61 -9.72 5.78
C PHE A 270 0.55 -8.87 4.50
N ALA A 271 1.58 -8.97 3.65
CA ALA A 271 1.69 -8.17 2.42
C ALA A 271 0.65 -8.55 1.33
N THR A 272 0.25 -9.83 1.30
CA THR A 272 -0.61 -10.36 0.25
C THR A 272 -2.08 -10.33 0.60
N ALA A 273 -2.42 -10.33 1.89
CA ALA A 273 -3.81 -10.38 2.35
C ALA A 273 -4.09 -9.38 3.47
N ALA A 274 -3.51 -9.55 4.66
CA ALA A 274 -3.99 -8.85 5.84
C ALA A 274 -3.94 -7.32 5.72
N PHE A 275 -2.86 -6.76 5.19
CA PHE A 275 -2.71 -5.31 5.06
C PHE A 275 -3.43 -4.71 3.84
N ARG A 276 -3.91 -5.58 2.93
CA ARG A 276 -4.78 -5.20 1.80
C ARG A 276 -6.25 -5.03 2.19
N PHE A 277 -6.59 -5.08 3.49
CA PHE A 277 -7.92 -4.72 3.98
C PHE A 277 -8.30 -3.29 3.54
N GLY A 278 -7.30 -2.40 3.43
CA GLY A 278 -7.46 -1.01 3.02
C GLY A 278 -8.14 -0.83 1.67
N HIS A 279 -8.05 -1.80 0.76
CA HIS A 279 -8.77 -1.74 -0.52
C HIS A 279 -10.29 -1.64 -0.35
N ALA A 280 -10.86 -2.23 0.71
CA ALA A 280 -12.28 -2.15 1.01
C ALA A 280 -12.67 -0.84 1.71
N THR A 281 -11.71 0.04 1.99
CA THR A 281 -11.89 1.35 2.65
C THR A 281 -11.73 2.54 1.69
N ILE A 282 -11.53 2.26 0.40
CA ILE A 282 -11.37 3.27 -0.64
C ILE A 282 -12.73 3.83 -1.07
N GLN A 283 -12.91 5.15 -0.93
CA GLN A 283 -14.05 5.88 -1.48
C GLN A 283 -14.09 5.77 -3.02
N PRO A 284 -15.25 5.84 -3.70
CA PRO A 284 -15.30 5.88 -5.17
C PRO A 284 -15.03 7.29 -5.75
N ILE A 285 -14.98 8.31 -4.89
CA ILE A 285 -14.79 9.72 -5.28
C ILE A 285 -13.60 10.29 -4.51
N VAL A 286 -12.67 10.90 -5.24
CA VAL A 286 -11.61 11.75 -4.70
C VAL A 286 -12.15 13.17 -4.59
N ARG A 287 -12.32 13.63 -3.34
CA ARG A 287 -12.88 14.94 -3.05
C ARG A 287 -11.79 16.02 -3.00
N ARG A 288 -12.09 17.20 -3.54
CA ARG A 288 -11.17 18.35 -3.59
C ARG A 288 -11.86 19.57 -3.04
N LEU A 289 -11.20 20.27 -2.11
CA LEU A 289 -11.79 21.41 -1.42
C LEU A 289 -10.92 22.67 -1.53
N ASN A 290 -11.56 23.82 -1.71
CA ASN A 290 -10.86 25.10 -1.68
C ASN A 290 -10.35 25.48 -0.28
N ALA A 291 -9.73 26.65 -0.15
CA ALA A 291 -9.15 27.14 1.11
C ALA A 291 -10.18 27.32 2.24
N GLN A 292 -11.47 27.39 1.93
CA GLN A 292 -12.57 27.50 2.89
C GLN A 292 -13.20 26.15 3.23
N TYR A 293 -12.61 25.03 2.78
CA TYR A 293 -13.16 23.68 2.93
C TYR A 293 -14.53 23.51 2.27
N LEU A 294 -14.77 24.20 1.16
CA LEU A 294 -15.98 24.09 0.35
C LEU A 294 -15.66 23.46 -1.00
N ASP A 295 -16.66 22.82 -1.61
CA ASP A 295 -16.59 22.39 -3.01
C ASP A 295 -16.29 23.60 -3.91
N ASP A 296 -15.43 23.40 -4.89
CA ASP A 296 -15.01 24.42 -5.84
C ASP A 296 -15.43 24.00 -7.25
N PRO A 297 -16.28 24.77 -7.95
CA PRO A 297 -16.66 24.47 -9.33
C PRO A 297 -15.48 24.35 -10.30
N GLU A 298 -14.36 25.02 -10.03
CA GLU A 298 -13.13 24.96 -10.85
C GLU A 298 -12.26 23.73 -10.50
N LEU A 299 -12.52 23.07 -9.37
CA LEU A 299 -11.83 21.84 -8.93
C LEU A 299 -12.85 20.76 -8.56
N PRO A 300 -13.65 20.26 -9.53
CA PRO A 300 -14.72 19.31 -9.25
C PRO A 300 -14.20 18.02 -8.62
N ASN A 301 -15.05 17.32 -7.87
CA ASN A 301 -14.69 15.99 -7.36
C ASN A 301 -14.43 15.02 -8.52
N LEU A 302 -13.48 14.11 -8.34
CA LEU A 302 -13.03 13.16 -9.38
C LEU A 302 -13.41 11.74 -9.03
N HIS A 303 -13.69 10.91 -10.02
CA HIS A 303 -13.79 9.47 -9.84
C HIS A 303 -12.41 8.82 -9.76
N TRP A 304 -12.30 7.67 -9.09
CA TRP A 304 -11.01 6.99 -8.91
C TRP A 304 -10.34 6.59 -10.22
N HIS A 305 -11.10 6.14 -11.23
CA HIS A 305 -10.52 5.83 -12.54
C HIS A 305 -9.86 7.02 -13.24
N GLU A 306 -10.21 8.25 -12.86
CA GLU A 306 -9.68 9.48 -13.45
C GLU A 306 -8.35 9.92 -12.83
N VAL A 307 -8.01 9.40 -11.65
CA VAL A 307 -6.83 9.82 -10.86
C VAL A 307 -5.70 8.78 -10.85
N PHE A 308 -5.91 7.62 -11.47
CA PHE A 308 -4.85 6.61 -11.60
C PHE A 308 -3.76 7.09 -12.55
N PHE A 309 -2.52 7.12 -12.06
CA PHE A 309 -1.34 7.48 -12.87
C PHE A 309 -1.47 8.81 -13.61
N SER A 310 -2.17 9.79 -13.04
CA SER A 310 -2.46 11.09 -13.67
C SER A 310 -1.77 12.27 -12.94
N PRO A 311 -0.42 12.32 -12.86
CA PRO A 311 0.31 13.37 -12.15
C PRO A 311 0.03 14.78 -12.69
N TRP A 312 -0.41 14.89 -13.95
CA TRP A 312 -0.82 16.16 -14.56
C TRP A 312 -1.94 16.86 -13.79
N ARG A 313 -2.86 16.10 -13.17
CA ARG A 313 -3.94 16.69 -12.35
C ARG A 313 -3.39 17.42 -11.15
N LEU A 314 -2.36 16.88 -10.51
CA LEU A 314 -1.70 17.56 -9.40
C LEU A 314 -1.06 18.88 -9.85
N ILE A 315 -0.38 18.87 -11.00
CA ILE A 315 0.35 20.03 -11.53
C ILE A 315 -0.60 21.11 -12.08
N LYS A 316 -1.65 20.72 -12.80
CA LYS A 316 -2.54 21.62 -13.53
C LYS A 316 -3.84 21.96 -12.79
N GLU A 317 -4.25 21.17 -11.79
CA GLU A 317 -5.53 21.30 -11.09
C GLU A 317 -5.36 21.57 -9.58
N GLY A 318 -4.53 22.55 -9.23
CA GLY A 318 -4.53 23.15 -7.89
C GLY A 318 -3.58 22.58 -6.84
N GLY A 319 -2.69 21.64 -7.21
CA GLY A 319 -1.64 21.15 -6.31
C GLY A 319 -2.12 20.23 -5.20
N LEU A 320 -1.33 20.15 -4.12
CA LEU A 320 -1.60 19.24 -3.00
C LEU A 320 -2.80 19.69 -2.16
N ASP A 321 -2.87 20.99 -1.92
CA ASP A 321 -3.76 21.60 -0.93
C ASP A 321 -5.23 21.18 -1.06
N PRO A 322 -5.86 21.21 -2.26
CA PRO A 322 -7.25 20.80 -2.39
C PRO A 322 -7.50 19.33 -2.07
N LEU A 323 -6.56 18.46 -2.44
CA LEU A 323 -6.62 17.03 -2.15
C LEU A 323 -6.45 16.76 -0.65
N ILE A 324 -5.46 17.37 -0.01
CA ILE A 324 -5.22 17.20 1.42
C ILE A 324 -6.43 17.69 2.24
N ARG A 325 -7.02 18.83 1.90
CA ARG A 325 -8.26 19.29 2.55
C ARG A 325 -9.42 18.30 2.37
N GLY A 326 -9.57 17.76 1.15
CA GLY A 326 -10.54 16.71 0.86
C GLY A 326 -10.39 15.49 1.75
N LEU A 327 -9.16 14.98 1.91
CA LEU A 327 -8.83 13.82 2.75
C LEU A 327 -9.04 14.09 4.25
N LEU A 328 -8.85 15.33 4.70
CA LEU A 328 -9.00 15.71 6.10
C LEU A 328 -10.47 15.94 6.49
N ALA A 329 -11.26 16.55 5.60
CA ALA A 329 -12.62 16.98 5.91
C ALA A 329 -13.70 15.93 5.60
N HIS A 330 -13.38 14.88 4.85
CA HIS A 330 -14.33 13.84 4.50
C HIS A 330 -14.07 12.53 5.23
N PRO A 331 -15.14 11.79 5.57
CA PRO A 331 -15.03 10.50 6.20
C PRO A 331 -14.44 9.46 5.24
N ALA A 332 -13.68 8.52 5.81
CA ALA A 332 -13.26 7.32 5.10
C ALA A 332 -14.47 6.47 4.69
N LYS A 333 -14.31 5.57 3.72
CA LYS A 333 -15.32 4.53 3.49
C LYS A 333 -15.21 3.45 4.57
N LEU A 334 -16.33 3.12 5.20
CA LEU A 334 -16.40 1.99 6.13
C LEU A 334 -16.48 0.68 5.33
N GLN A 335 -15.65 -0.31 5.71
CA GLN A 335 -15.77 -1.65 5.17
C GLN A 335 -16.98 -2.36 5.81
N VAL A 336 -18.04 -2.56 5.03
CA VAL A 336 -19.25 -3.27 5.45
C VAL A 336 -19.40 -4.53 4.59
N GLN A 337 -19.75 -5.67 5.19
CA GLN A 337 -19.84 -6.99 4.52
C GLN A 337 -20.62 -7.00 3.20
N GLY A 338 -21.68 -6.17 3.10
CA GLY A 338 -22.50 -6.06 1.89
C GLY A 338 -22.02 -5.03 0.85
N GLN A 339 -20.95 -4.29 1.14
CA GLN A 339 -20.45 -3.14 0.36
C GLN A 339 -18.90 -3.13 0.37
N LEU A 340 -18.25 -4.28 0.14
CA LEU A 340 -16.80 -4.40 0.30
C LEU A 340 -16.03 -3.51 -0.69
N MET A 341 -16.19 -3.76 -1.99
CA MET A 341 -15.43 -3.10 -3.06
C MET A 341 -16.36 -2.28 -3.94
N ASN A 342 -15.90 -1.10 -4.37
CA ASN A 342 -16.64 -0.23 -5.28
C ASN A 342 -16.23 -0.49 -6.74
N GLU A 343 -17.08 -0.10 -7.69
CA GLU A 343 -16.91 -0.39 -9.13
C GLU A 343 -15.72 0.36 -9.75
N GLU A 344 -15.22 1.43 -9.11
CA GLU A 344 -13.99 2.08 -9.56
C GLU A 344 -12.78 1.16 -9.43
N LEU A 345 -12.83 0.18 -8.52
CA LEU A 345 -11.77 -0.80 -8.27
C LEU A 345 -12.05 -2.19 -8.87
N THR A 346 -13.31 -2.55 -9.10
CA THR A 346 -13.65 -3.87 -9.70
C THR A 346 -13.85 -3.79 -11.21
N ASP A 347 -14.33 -2.65 -11.74
CA ASP A 347 -14.75 -2.56 -13.13
C ASP A 347 -13.94 -1.53 -13.94
N LYS A 348 -13.29 -0.59 -13.24
CA LYS A 348 -12.56 0.52 -13.85
C LYS A 348 -11.11 0.65 -13.37
N LEU A 349 -10.56 -0.37 -12.71
CA LEU A 349 -9.18 -0.33 -12.24
C LEU A 349 -8.23 -0.15 -13.43
N PHE A 350 -7.48 0.94 -13.44
CA PHE A 350 -6.45 1.20 -14.43
C PHE A 350 -5.08 0.79 -13.89
N VAL A 351 -4.32 0.00 -14.66
CA VAL A 351 -2.96 -0.41 -14.32
C VAL A 351 -2.06 -0.17 -15.53
N LEU A 352 -0.95 0.54 -15.33
CA LEU A 352 0.00 0.95 -16.39
C LEU A 352 0.41 -0.16 -17.37
N SER A 353 0.46 -1.40 -16.89
CA SER A 353 0.87 -2.52 -17.72
C SER A 353 -0.22 -3.04 -18.65
N ASN A 354 -1.50 -2.68 -18.48
CA ASN A 354 -2.64 -3.32 -19.15
C ASN A 354 -3.48 -2.34 -19.98
N ASN A 355 -3.90 -2.76 -21.18
CA ASN A 355 -4.73 -1.95 -22.09
C ASN A 355 -6.23 -1.97 -21.75
N GLY A 356 -6.63 -2.52 -20.60
CA GLY A 356 -8.03 -2.62 -20.19
C GLY A 356 -8.21 -2.58 -18.68
N SER A 357 -9.47 -2.37 -18.27
CA SER A 357 -9.86 -2.39 -16.86
C SER A 357 -9.57 -3.75 -16.25
N LEU A 358 -9.18 -3.74 -14.97
CA LEU A 358 -9.01 -4.93 -14.15
C LEU A 358 -9.97 -4.90 -12.96
N ASP A 359 -10.05 -6.02 -12.25
CA ASP A 359 -10.77 -6.14 -11.00
C ASP A 359 -9.78 -6.36 -9.85
N LEU A 360 -9.62 -5.36 -8.97
CA LEU A 360 -8.68 -5.41 -7.86
C LEU A 360 -9.04 -6.53 -6.86
N ALA A 361 -10.32 -6.82 -6.65
CA ALA A 361 -10.77 -7.89 -5.76
C ALA A 361 -10.33 -9.25 -6.33
N SER A 362 -10.62 -9.49 -7.61
CA SER A 362 -10.18 -10.70 -8.31
C SER A 362 -8.65 -10.82 -8.34
N LEU A 363 -7.91 -9.72 -8.52
CA LEU A 363 -6.45 -9.71 -8.42
C LEU A 363 -5.95 -10.09 -7.03
N ASN A 364 -6.58 -9.64 -5.94
CA ASN A 364 -6.18 -10.00 -4.57
C ASN A 364 -6.40 -11.49 -4.29
N LEU A 365 -7.55 -12.03 -4.67
CA LEU A 365 -7.85 -13.46 -4.54
C LEU A 365 -6.83 -14.30 -5.33
N GLN A 366 -6.60 -13.93 -6.59
CA GLN A 366 -5.64 -14.64 -7.45
C GLN A 366 -4.21 -14.50 -6.94
N ARG A 367 -3.82 -13.36 -6.34
CA ARG A 367 -2.50 -13.15 -5.75
C ARG A 367 -2.29 -14.03 -4.52
N GLY A 368 -3.29 -14.19 -3.65
CA GLY A 368 -3.23 -15.14 -2.53
C GLY A 368 -2.93 -16.56 -2.99
N ARG A 369 -3.59 -16.99 -4.08
CA ARG A 369 -3.38 -18.30 -4.71
C ARG A 369 -2.01 -18.42 -5.38
N ASP A 370 -1.55 -17.37 -6.07
CA ASP A 370 -0.21 -17.31 -6.67
C ASP A 370 0.90 -17.47 -5.62
N HIS A 371 0.69 -16.87 -4.45
CA HIS A 371 1.61 -16.90 -3.31
C HIS A 371 1.51 -18.17 -2.47
N GLY A 372 0.54 -19.05 -2.77
CA GLY A 372 0.34 -20.29 -2.02
C GLY A 372 -0.04 -20.04 -0.56
N LEU A 373 -0.82 -18.99 -0.29
CA LEU A 373 -1.31 -18.75 1.07
C LEU A 373 -2.23 -19.91 1.50
N PRO A 374 -2.06 -20.42 2.74
CA PRO A 374 -3.02 -21.33 3.35
C PRO A 374 -4.43 -20.75 3.39
N GLY A 375 -5.41 -21.65 3.50
CA GLY A 375 -6.82 -21.28 3.59
C GLY A 375 -7.17 -20.57 4.89
N TYR A 376 -8.35 -19.95 4.91
CA TYR A 376 -8.82 -19.12 6.02
C TYR A 376 -8.71 -19.79 7.40
N ASN A 377 -9.15 -21.04 7.56
CA ASN A 377 -9.12 -21.72 8.86
C ASN A 377 -7.70 -22.00 9.39
N ASP A 378 -6.71 -22.19 8.51
CA ASP A 378 -5.33 -22.42 8.95
C ASP A 378 -4.74 -21.13 9.56
N TRP A 379 -5.13 -19.97 9.03
CA TRP A 379 -4.78 -18.69 9.62
C TRP A 379 -5.57 -18.36 10.88
N ARG A 380 -6.83 -18.80 10.98
CA ARG A 380 -7.59 -18.74 12.24
C ARG A 380 -6.89 -19.53 13.34
N GLU A 381 -6.48 -20.77 13.04
CA GLU A 381 -5.74 -21.61 13.97
C GLU A 381 -4.38 -21.00 14.37
N PHE A 382 -3.63 -20.43 13.42
CA PHE A 382 -2.39 -19.67 13.72
C PHE A 382 -2.61 -18.48 14.67
N CYS A 383 -3.82 -17.93 14.69
CA CYS A 383 -4.24 -16.84 15.55
C CYS A 383 -5.01 -17.30 16.80
N ASP A 384 -4.96 -18.59 17.13
CA ASP A 384 -5.66 -19.20 18.26
C ASP A 384 -7.18 -18.97 18.22
N LEU A 385 -7.74 -18.79 17.02
CA LEU A 385 -9.16 -18.65 16.75
C LEU A 385 -9.77 -20.01 16.37
N PRO A 386 -11.04 -20.27 16.70
CA PRO A 386 -11.67 -21.54 16.38
C PRO A 386 -11.80 -21.72 14.86
N ARG A 387 -11.53 -22.93 14.37
CA ARG A 387 -11.87 -23.34 13.01
C ARG A 387 -13.40 -23.35 12.84
N LEU A 388 -13.85 -22.97 11.65
CA LEU A 388 -15.27 -22.92 11.29
C LEU A 388 -15.52 -24.00 10.24
N GLU A 389 -16.49 -24.89 10.45
CA GLU A 389 -16.71 -26.02 9.54
C GLU A 389 -18.03 -25.89 8.75
N THR A 390 -18.97 -25.13 9.29
CA THR A 390 -20.33 -25.00 8.75
C THR A 390 -20.71 -23.55 8.48
N GLN A 391 -21.78 -23.35 7.71
CA GLN A 391 -22.38 -22.03 7.55
C GLN A 391 -22.86 -21.46 8.90
N THR A 392 -23.35 -22.31 9.80
CA THR A 392 -23.76 -21.91 11.15
C THR A 392 -22.57 -21.36 11.94
N ASP A 393 -21.38 -21.94 11.81
CA ASP A 393 -20.17 -21.42 12.44
C ASP A 393 -19.78 -20.06 11.86
N LEU A 394 -19.85 -19.89 10.52
CA LEU A 394 -19.63 -18.59 9.87
C LEU A 394 -20.60 -17.52 10.38
N ASN A 395 -21.87 -17.86 10.61
CA ASN A 395 -22.87 -16.92 11.14
C ASN A 395 -22.57 -16.43 12.56
N THR A 396 -21.63 -17.06 13.30
CA THR A 396 -21.24 -16.60 14.64
C THR A 396 -20.27 -15.42 14.63
N ILE A 397 -19.59 -15.19 13.50
CA ILE A 397 -18.53 -14.17 13.34
C ILE A 397 -18.76 -13.25 12.14
N ILE A 398 -19.76 -13.55 11.31
CA ILE A 398 -20.18 -12.77 10.14
C ILE A 398 -21.67 -12.47 10.32
N THR A 399 -22.01 -11.25 10.72
CA THR A 399 -23.40 -10.84 10.96
C THR A 399 -24.31 -10.95 9.73
N ASN A 400 -23.80 -10.69 8.51
CA ASN A 400 -24.60 -10.73 7.30
C ASN A 400 -24.73 -12.16 6.75
N GLN A 401 -25.84 -12.82 7.10
CA GLN A 401 -26.13 -14.20 6.67
C GLN A 401 -26.12 -14.38 5.15
N LYS A 402 -26.56 -13.39 4.36
CA LYS A 402 -26.52 -13.48 2.89
C LYS A 402 -25.10 -13.58 2.34
N VAL A 403 -24.12 -12.99 3.04
CA VAL A 403 -22.71 -13.10 2.67
C VAL A 403 -22.20 -14.50 3.00
N THR A 404 -22.56 -15.07 4.17
CA THR A 404 -22.18 -16.45 4.51
C THR A 404 -22.78 -17.48 3.55
N GLU A 405 -24.04 -17.30 3.12
CA GLU A 405 -24.72 -18.15 2.15
C GLU A 405 -23.95 -18.17 0.82
N LYS A 406 -23.61 -16.99 0.29
CA LYS A 406 -22.83 -16.86 -0.96
C LYS A 406 -21.42 -17.43 -0.83
N ILE A 407 -20.75 -17.21 0.30
CA ILE A 407 -19.43 -17.79 0.56
C ILE A 407 -19.52 -19.32 0.53
N MET A 408 -20.51 -19.91 1.19
CA MET A 408 -20.68 -21.36 1.23
C MET A 408 -21.11 -21.94 -0.13
N GLU A 409 -21.91 -21.20 -0.90
CA GLU A 409 -22.24 -21.56 -2.28
C GLU A 409 -20.98 -21.64 -3.16
N LEU A 410 -20.05 -20.68 -3.01
CA LEU A 410 -18.84 -20.57 -3.83
C LEU A 410 -17.68 -21.46 -3.39
N TYR A 411 -17.41 -21.51 -2.08
CA TYR A 411 -16.23 -22.19 -1.52
C TYR A 411 -16.53 -23.59 -0.99
N HIS A 412 -17.81 -23.91 -0.77
CA HIS A 412 -18.36 -25.16 -0.21
C HIS A 412 -17.94 -25.49 1.22
N ILE A 413 -16.68 -25.25 1.60
CA ILE A 413 -16.14 -25.45 2.94
C ILE A 413 -15.36 -24.19 3.38
N PRO A 414 -15.49 -23.73 4.64
CA PRO A 414 -14.83 -22.51 5.08
C PRO A 414 -13.30 -22.55 5.00
N SER A 415 -12.69 -23.74 5.10
CA SER A 415 -11.25 -23.93 4.96
C SER A 415 -10.70 -23.51 3.58
N ASN A 416 -11.54 -23.48 2.53
CA ASN A 416 -11.12 -23.06 1.18
C ASN A 416 -11.18 -21.54 0.97
N ILE A 417 -11.77 -20.78 1.90
CA ILE A 417 -11.92 -19.33 1.75
C ILE A 417 -10.53 -18.70 1.63
N ASP A 418 -10.32 -17.88 0.59
CA ASP A 418 -9.09 -17.11 0.44
C ASP A 418 -8.97 -16.14 1.64
N VAL A 419 -7.83 -16.15 2.33
CA VAL A 419 -7.63 -15.41 3.59
C VAL A 419 -7.95 -13.90 3.50
N TRP A 420 -7.75 -13.27 2.33
CA TRP A 420 -8.11 -11.87 2.12
C TRP A 420 -9.62 -11.64 2.26
N LEU A 421 -10.44 -12.47 1.60
CA LEU A 421 -11.90 -12.39 1.73
C LEU A 421 -12.33 -12.77 3.14
N GLY A 422 -11.79 -13.88 3.67
CA GLY A 422 -12.14 -14.38 4.99
C GLY A 422 -11.95 -13.35 6.10
N GLY A 423 -10.80 -12.67 6.15
CA GLY A 423 -10.56 -11.62 7.14
C GLY A 423 -11.35 -10.32 6.90
N LEU A 424 -11.73 -10.01 5.64
CA LEU A 424 -12.57 -8.86 5.31
C LEU A 424 -14.04 -9.04 5.72
N VAL A 425 -14.54 -10.25 5.84
CA VAL A 425 -15.95 -10.47 6.16
C VAL A 425 -16.21 -10.67 7.65
N GLU A 426 -15.18 -10.80 8.48
CA GLU A 426 -15.34 -10.87 9.94
C GLU A 426 -15.93 -9.57 10.50
N ASP A 427 -16.81 -9.70 11.49
CA ASP A 427 -17.31 -8.57 12.26
C ASP A 427 -16.14 -7.84 12.95
N PHE A 428 -16.19 -6.50 12.96
CA PHE A 428 -15.13 -5.70 13.57
C PHE A 428 -15.00 -5.93 15.07
N LEU A 429 -13.75 -5.91 15.56
CA LEU A 429 -13.50 -5.73 16.98
C LEU A 429 -13.95 -4.33 17.45
N PRO A 430 -14.35 -4.17 18.73
CA PRO A 430 -14.71 -2.86 19.28
C PRO A 430 -13.61 -1.80 19.06
N GLY A 431 -13.98 -0.67 18.45
CA GLY A 431 -13.05 0.43 18.16
C GLY A 431 -12.04 0.15 17.03
N ALA A 432 -12.14 -0.99 16.34
CA ALA A 432 -11.27 -1.39 15.25
C ALA A 432 -11.88 -1.13 13.87
N ARG A 433 -11.10 -1.41 12.81
CA ARG A 433 -11.51 -1.50 11.40
C ARG A 433 -11.17 -2.85 10.79
N THR A 434 -10.91 -3.84 11.63
CA THR A 434 -10.65 -5.22 11.24
C THR A 434 -11.33 -6.17 12.21
N GLY A 435 -11.62 -7.38 11.73
CA GLY A 435 -12.03 -8.49 12.58
C GLY A 435 -10.86 -9.18 13.28
N PRO A 436 -11.13 -10.16 14.15
CA PRO A 436 -10.14 -10.86 14.96
C PRO A 436 -8.92 -11.39 14.18
N LEU A 437 -9.12 -11.97 13.00
CA LEU A 437 -8.04 -12.58 12.22
C LEU A 437 -7.05 -11.52 11.73
N PHE A 438 -7.53 -10.46 11.09
CA PHE A 438 -6.67 -9.39 10.61
C PHE A 438 -6.05 -8.59 11.76
N ALA A 439 -6.76 -8.41 12.88
CA ALA A 439 -6.18 -7.82 14.08
C ALA A 439 -4.96 -8.62 14.60
N CYS A 440 -5.05 -9.94 14.62
CA CYS A 440 -3.94 -10.84 14.96
C CYS A 440 -2.78 -10.74 13.95
N LEU A 441 -3.05 -10.90 12.65
CA LEU A 441 -1.99 -10.92 11.62
C LEU A 441 -1.26 -9.57 11.52
N ILE A 442 -2.00 -8.46 11.54
CA ILE A 442 -1.43 -7.11 11.51
C ILE A 442 -0.69 -6.83 12.81
N GLY A 443 -1.28 -7.16 13.97
CA GLY A 443 -0.66 -6.95 15.28
C GLY A 443 0.66 -7.69 15.44
N LYS A 444 0.70 -8.99 15.10
CA LYS A 444 1.92 -9.81 15.15
C LYS A 444 3.00 -9.26 14.22
N GLN A 445 2.65 -8.85 12.98
CA GLN A 445 3.64 -8.25 12.07
C GLN A 445 4.19 -6.93 12.60
N MET A 446 3.34 -6.01 13.04
CA MET A 446 3.75 -4.69 13.52
C MET A 446 4.62 -4.78 14.78
N LYS A 447 4.33 -5.74 15.67
CA LYS A 447 5.21 -6.05 16.80
C LYS A 447 6.58 -6.54 16.34
N ALA A 448 6.64 -7.43 15.36
CA ALA A 448 7.91 -7.94 14.84
C ALA A 448 8.75 -6.83 14.18
N LEU A 449 8.11 -5.94 13.41
CA LEU A 449 8.77 -4.77 12.82
C LEU A 449 9.32 -3.82 13.88
N ARG A 450 8.60 -3.62 14.99
CA ARG A 450 9.02 -2.75 16.10
C ARG A 450 10.14 -3.37 16.94
N ASP A 451 9.92 -4.59 17.42
CA ASP A 451 10.80 -5.22 18.40
C ASP A 451 12.08 -5.76 17.75
N GLY A 452 12.04 -6.11 16.45
CA GLY A 452 13.19 -6.56 15.67
C GLY A 452 13.98 -5.44 14.97
N ASP A 453 13.61 -4.16 15.16
CA ASP A 453 14.33 -3.03 14.58
C ASP A 453 15.33 -2.44 15.58
N ARG A 454 16.63 -2.58 15.28
CA ARG A 454 17.71 -1.99 16.07
C ARG A 454 17.69 -0.45 16.05
N PHE A 455 17.09 0.15 15.03
CA PHE A 455 16.95 1.59 14.85
C PHE A 455 15.56 2.11 15.22
N TRP A 456 14.73 1.31 15.90
CA TRP A 456 13.45 1.78 16.43
C TRP A 456 13.65 3.04 17.28
N TRP A 457 12.84 4.07 17.04
CA TRP A 457 13.07 5.42 17.59
C TRP A 457 13.10 5.48 19.12
N GLU A 458 12.44 4.55 19.82
CA GLU A 458 12.47 4.45 21.29
C GLU A 458 13.66 3.66 21.82
N ASN A 459 14.37 2.91 20.97
CA ASN A 459 15.51 2.10 21.39
C ASN A 459 16.64 2.98 21.97
N ASP A 460 17.45 2.39 22.85
CA ASP A 460 18.54 3.09 23.50
C ASP A 460 19.60 3.51 22.47
N ASN A 461 20.16 4.70 22.66
CA ASN A 461 21.19 5.29 21.79
C ASN A 461 20.77 5.62 20.35
N VAL A 462 19.51 5.41 19.96
CA VAL A 462 18.98 5.91 18.67
C VAL A 462 18.77 7.42 18.75
N PHE A 463 18.01 7.88 19.74
CA PHE A 463 17.83 9.29 20.07
C PHE A 463 18.12 9.52 21.55
N THR A 464 18.58 10.72 21.89
CA THR A 464 18.65 11.18 23.29
C THR A 464 17.25 11.37 23.87
N ASP A 465 17.11 11.37 25.21
CA ASP A 465 15.80 11.56 25.85
C ASP A 465 15.15 12.90 25.48
N ALA A 466 15.94 13.96 25.31
CA ALA A 466 15.45 15.26 24.85
C ALA A 466 14.90 15.18 23.42
N GLN A 467 15.59 14.48 22.51
CA GLN A 467 15.10 14.24 21.15
C GLN A 467 13.84 13.37 21.14
N LYS A 468 13.79 12.29 21.95
CA LYS A 468 12.60 11.45 22.10
C LYS A 468 11.40 12.27 22.60
N HIS A 469 11.61 13.18 23.56
CA HIS A 469 10.57 14.06 24.06
C HIS A 469 10.04 15.02 22.99
N GLU A 470 10.91 15.54 22.12
CA GLU A 470 10.51 16.42 21.03
C GLU A 470 9.77 15.67 19.90
N LEU A 471 10.27 14.50 19.50
CA LEU A 471 9.63 13.64 18.49
C LEU A 471 8.20 13.25 18.89
N LYS A 472 7.95 12.99 20.18
CA LYS A 472 6.61 12.66 20.71
C LYS A 472 5.57 13.77 20.47
N LYS A 473 5.99 15.02 20.30
CA LYS A 473 5.08 16.16 20.06
C LYS A 473 4.63 16.27 18.60
N HIS A 474 5.34 15.61 17.67
CA HIS A 474 5.00 15.70 16.25
C HIS A 474 3.73 14.90 15.91
N SER A 475 3.06 15.32 14.85
CA SER A 475 1.85 14.72 14.31
C SER A 475 1.78 14.95 12.80
N LEU A 476 1.03 14.11 12.08
CA LEU A 476 0.78 14.28 10.65
C LEU A 476 0.10 15.62 10.32
N SER A 477 -0.67 16.20 11.25
CA SER A 477 -1.28 17.52 11.06
C SER A 477 -0.28 18.67 11.11
N ARG A 478 0.88 18.49 11.76
CA ARG A 478 1.95 19.50 11.81
C ARG A 478 2.82 19.46 10.57
N VAL A 479 3.11 18.25 10.08
CA VAL A 479 3.78 18.02 8.79
C VAL A 479 2.92 18.66 7.70
#